data_AF-A0A8G1UNV0-F1
#
_entry.id   AF-A0A8G1UNV0-F1
#
_cell.length_a   1.000
_cell.length_b   1.000
_cell.length_c   1.000
_cell.angle_alpha   90.00
_cell.angle_beta   90.00
_cell.angle_gamma   90.00
#
_symmetry.space_group_name_H-M   'P 1'
#
loop_
_entity.id
_entity.type
_entity.pdbx_description
1 polymer ?
#
loop_
_entity_poly.entity_id
_entity_poly.type
_entity_poly.pdbx_seq_one_letter_code
_entity_poly.pdbx_strand_id
1 'polypeptide(L)'
;MGGMTGAWDGAGLPPVAAARVAGGRDGGTWSSALSTGEFAAIRSVGFEPVGQVMGSAVYRVGRSGRYWGYHACGYRSGWSNGGNPAPVALSGQGAPSAALVQVLDDARRAALGRMTAECTALGGDGVVAARLTMAPFPAAPHCLEFKVIGTAVRAAGEVRPHRPFTSHLDGAGFAKLITAGWVPVGLLVGMSVGVRHDDYRTGLQRFSWSNQEVDGWTDLVRQVRADARAQLRRQAADCGGRGVILADHDLRVWQEPCLTRDKQTDHITESTLVGTAVVRFATAPARPRTLTVMPLNGDGDRLRRRLAQAARR
;
A
#
# COMPACT_ATOMS: atom_id res chain seq x y z
N MET A 1 -15.23 36.97 3.20
CA MET A 1 -15.33 35.55 2.81
C MET A 1 -15.38 35.47 1.30
N GLY A 2 -14.22 35.45 0.64
CA GLY A 2 -14.12 35.35 -0.82
C GLY A 2 -12.91 34.46 -1.12
N GLY A 3 -13.14 33.14 -1.12
CA GLY A 3 -12.09 32.16 -1.31
C GLY A 3 -11.80 31.96 -2.79
N MET A 4 -10.57 32.29 -3.20
CA MET A 4 -10.03 32.11 -4.54
C MET A 4 -10.01 30.63 -4.95
N THR A 5 -11.10 30.16 -5.54
CA THR A 5 -11.14 28.89 -6.28
C THR A 5 -10.47 29.08 -7.64
N GLY A 6 -9.14 29.23 -7.66
CA GLY A 6 -8.40 29.12 -8.90
C GLY A 6 -8.57 27.71 -9.47
N ALA A 7 -8.86 27.61 -10.77
CA ALA A 7 -8.86 26.31 -11.45
C ALA A 7 -7.48 25.67 -11.31
N TRP A 8 -7.43 24.45 -10.78
CA TRP A 8 -6.18 23.71 -10.61
C TRP A 8 -5.82 23.02 -11.93
N ASP A 9 -4.61 23.26 -12.42
CA ASP A 9 -4.07 22.73 -13.69
C ASP A 9 -3.57 21.28 -13.57
N GLY A 10 -3.67 20.68 -12.39
CA GLY A 10 -3.20 19.33 -12.12
C GLY A 10 -1.72 19.26 -11.70
N ALA A 11 -0.99 20.38 -11.69
CA ALA A 11 0.38 20.46 -11.25
C ALA A 11 0.49 21.02 -9.82
N GLY A 12 1.41 20.47 -9.02
CA GLY A 12 1.64 20.92 -7.65
C GLY A 12 0.48 20.61 -6.69
N LEU A 13 0.36 21.41 -5.62
CA LEU A 13 -0.69 21.22 -4.61
C LEU A 13 -2.03 21.79 -5.09
N PRO A 14 -3.15 21.07 -4.88
CA PRO A 14 -4.47 21.66 -5.05
C PRO A 14 -4.62 22.93 -4.18
N PRO A 15 -5.31 23.99 -4.66
CA PRO A 15 -5.42 25.26 -3.94
C PRO A 15 -5.93 25.14 -2.51
N VAL A 16 -6.87 24.22 -2.26
CA VAL A 16 -7.41 23.94 -0.92
C VAL A 16 -6.35 23.32 0.01
N ALA A 17 -5.49 22.45 -0.51
CA ALA A 17 -4.37 21.89 0.24
C ALA A 17 -3.33 22.97 0.54
N ALA A 18 -2.99 23.81 -0.44
CA ALA A 18 -2.09 24.94 -0.24
C ALA A 18 -2.59 25.91 0.84
N ALA A 19 -3.89 26.24 0.84
CA ALA A 19 -4.51 27.09 1.86
C ALA A 19 -4.44 26.46 3.26
N ARG A 20 -4.65 25.14 3.38
CA ARG A 20 -4.51 24.43 4.66
C ARG A 20 -3.07 24.47 5.19
N VAL A 21 -2.10 24.24 4.31
CA VAL A 21 -0.67 24.31 4.65
C VAL A 21 -0.28 25.72 5.10
N ALA A 22 -0.77 26.75 4.42
CA ALA A 22 -0.53 28.15 4.81
C ALA A 22 -1.13 28.46 6.19
N GLY A 23 -2.40 28.10 6.42
CA GLY A 23 -3.07 28.31 7.71
C GLY A 23 -2.41 27.57 8.88
N GLY A 24 -1.89 26.36 8.66
CA GLY A 24 -1.16 25.60 9.68
C GLY A 24 0.21 26.22 10.03
N ARG A 25 0.86 26.88 9.07
CA ARG A 25 2.12 27.61 9.29
C ARG A 25 1.92 28.91 10.09
N ASP A 26 0.83 29.62 9.82
CA ASP A 26 0.56 30.94 10.42
C ASP A 26 -0.16 30.86 11.78
N GLY A 27 -0.96 29.81 12.01
CA GLY A 27 -1.84 29.70 13.19
C GLY A 27 -1.41 28.69 14.27
N GLY A 28 -0.35 27.91 14.06
CA GLY A 28 0.19 26.94 15.02
C GLY A 28 -0.70 25.74 15.37
N THR A 29 -1.97 25.73 14.96
CA THR A 29 -2.93 24.64 15.18
C THR A 29 -2.91 23.66 14.01
N TRP A 30 -2.89 22.35 14.31
CA TRP A 30 -2.87 21.29 13.32
C TRP A 30 -3.75 20.11 13.76
N SER A 31 -4.31 19.36 12.81
CA SER A 31 -5.11 18.16 13.05
C SER A 31 -4.33 16.89 12.71
N SER A 32 -4.73 15.72 13.24
CA SER A 32 -4.11 14.43 12.90
C SER A 32 -5.15 13.33 12.82
N ALA A 33 -4.87 12.31 12.02
CA ALA A 33 -5.64 11.08 11.95
C ALA A 33 -5.32 10.07 13.07
N LEU A 34 -4.39 10.39 13.98
CA LEU A 34 -3.92 9.50 15.03
C LEU A 34 -4.78 9.58 16.30
N SER A 35 -4.91 8.45 16.99
CA SER A 35 -5.42 8.43 18.37
C SER A 35 -4.43 9.07 19.36
N THR A 36 -4.87 9.34 20.59
CA THR A 36 -4.01 9.91 21.65
C THR A 36 -2.82 9.00 21.99
N GLY A 37 -3.05 7.69 22.05
CA GLY A 37 -2.00 6.70 22.29
C GLY A 37 -0.99 6.63 21.15
N GLU A 38 -1.45 6.68 19.90
CA GLU A 38 -0.60 6.72 18.72
C GLU A 38 0.22 8.01 18.64
N PHE A 39 -0.38 9.15 18.97
CA PHE A 39 0.31 10.43 19.05
C PHE A 39 1.48 10.36 20.04
N ALA A 40 1.25 9.82 21.25
CA ALA A 40 2.31 9.64 22.25
C ALA A 40 3.38 8.64 21.79
N ALA A 41 2.98 7.55 21.13
CA ALA A 41 3.89 6.50 20.66
C ALA A 41 4.88 7.00 19.59
N ILE A 42 4.44 7.86 18.67
CA ILE A 42 5.33 8.43 17.65
C ILE A 42 6.39 9.33 18.28
N ARG A 43 6.00 10.12 19.28
CA ARG A 43 6.92 11.01 20.00
C ARG A 43 7.96 10.25 20.82
N SER A 44 7.60 9.10 21.38
CA SER A 44 8.54 8.29 22.16
C SER A 44 9.70 7.73 21.32
N VAL A 45 9.54 7.64 20.00
CA VAL A 45 10.59 7.20 19.06
C VAL A 45 11.23 8.35 18.27
N GLY A 46 11.06 9.60 18.73
CA GLY A 46 11.77 10.75 18.16
C GLY A 46 11.16 11.34 16.89
N PHE A 47 9.84 11.20 16.71
CA PHE A 47 9.09 11.82 15.63
C PHE A 47 8.02 12.75 16.18
N GLU A 48 7.76 13.86 15.50
CA GLU A 48 6.75 14.84 15.87
C GLU A 48 5.67 14.89 14.76
N PRO A 49 4.39 14.68 15.10
CA PRO A 49 3.29 14.89 14.15
C PRO A 49 3.19 16.38 13.76
N VAL A 50 3.03 16.64 12.46
CA VAL A 50 3.03 18.00 11.90
C VAL A 50 1.71 18.39 11.24
N GLY A 51 0.82 17.42 11.02
CA GLY A 51 -0.52 17.67 10.48
C GLY A 51 -1.09 16.52 9.68
N GLN A 52 -2.39 16.55 9.44
CA GLN A 52 -3.10 15.63 8.58
C GLN A 52 -2.84 15.99 7.11
N VAL A 53 -2.56 14.98 6.30
CA VAL A 53 -2.35 15.12 4.86
C VAL A 53 -3.32 14.25 4.09
N MET A 54 -3.68 14.69 2.88
CA MET A 54 -4.62 14.00 2.02
C MET A 54 -4.17 14.06 0.56
N GLY A 55 -4.40 12.97 -0.16
CA GLY A 55 -4.32 12.94 -1.61
C GLY A 55 -5.60 12.33 -2.16
N SER A 56 -6.14 12.91 -3.22
CA SER A 56 -7.24 12.29 -3.98
C SER A 56 -6.95 12.38 -5.47
N ALA A 57 -7.36 11.36 -6.22
CA ALA A 57 -7.36 11.36 -7.67
C ALA A 57 -8.60 10.62 -8.19
N VAL A 58 -9.31 11.22 -9.14
CA VAL A 58 -10.54 10.66 -9.71
C VAL A 58 -10.26 10.26 -11.15
N TYR A 59 -10.51 9.00 -11.48
CA TYR A 59 -10.27 8.44 -12.82
C TYR A 59 -11.55 7.86 -13.38
N ARG A 60 -11.82 8.14 -14.66
CA ARG A 60 -12.84 7.42 -15.42
C ARG A 60 -12.25 6.09 -15.85
N VAL A 61 -12.80 5.00 -15.32
CA VAL A 61 -12.39 3.64 -15.69
C VAL A 61 -13.48 3.02 -16.54
N GLY A 62 -13.13 2.56 -17.74
CA GLY A 62 -14.08 1.91 -18.65
C GLY A 62 -14.69 0.67 -17.99
N ARG A 63 -16.02 0.69 -17.82
CA ARG A 63 -16.80 -0.48 -17.38
C ARG A 63 -17.49 -1.11 -18.58
N SER A 64 -17.31 -2.41 -18.77
CA SER A 64 -18.24 -3.25 -19.52
C SER A 64 -18.53 -4.51 -18.67
N GLY A 65 -19.77 -4.99 -18.67
CA GLY A 65 -20.22 -6.03 -17.74
C GLY A 65 -20.44 -5.53 -16.30
N ARG A 66 -20.43 -6.45 -15.32
CA ARG A 66 -20.70 -6.15 -13.90
C ARG A 66 -19.54 -5.42 -13.21
N TYR A 67 -18.30 -5.62 -13.70
CA TYR A 67 -17.10 -5.00 -13.11
C TYR A 67 -16.23 -4.27 -14.13
N TRP A 68 -15.46 -4.98 -14.94
CA TRP A 68 -14.40 -4.41 -15.79
C TRP A 68 -14.51 -4.87 -17.23
N GLY A 69 -14.42 -3.94 -18.18
CA GLY A 69 -14.53 -4.27 -19.60
C GLY A 69 -13.26 -4.82 -20.26
N TYR A 70 -12.28 -5.19 -19.45
CA TYR A 70 -10.96 -5.64 -19.88
C TYR A 70 -10.72 -7.08 -19.40
N HIS A 71 -11.59 -8.01 -19.80
CA HIS A 71 -11.45 -9.42 -19.45
C HIS A 71 -11.46 -10.28 -20.72
N ALA A 72 -10.43 -11.10 -20.91
CA ALA A 72 -10.45 -12.13 -21.93
C ALA A 72 -9.67 -13.33 -21.41
N CYS A 73 -10.27 -14.51 -21.49
CA CYS A 73 -9.67 -15.75 -20.98
C CYS A 73 -8.54 -16.30 -21.85
N GLY A 74 -8.44 -15.87 -23.12
CA GLY A 74 -7.43 -16.36 -24.07
C GLY A 74 -7.59 -17.84 -24.47
N TYR A 75 -8.68 -18.49 -24.04
CA TYR A 75 -8.92 -19.91 -24.30
C TYR A 75 -9.33 -20.16 -25.75
N ARG A 76 -8.55 -21.00 -26.45
CA ARG A 76 -8.73 -21.29 -27.88
C ARG A 76 -9.30 -22.68 -28.16
N SER A 77 -9.23 -23.61 -27.21
CA SER A 77 -9.72 -24.98 -27.39
C SER A 77 -11.25 -25.07 -27.30
N GLY A 78 -11.83 -26.13 -27.84
CA GLY A 78 -13.27 -26.41 -27.76
C GLY A 78 -13.68 -27.15 -26.49
N TRP A 79 -14.99 -27.30 -26.30
CA TRP A 79 -15.57 -28.08 -25.20
C TRP A 79 -15.49 -29.58 -25.51
N SER A 80 -14.36 -30.20 -25.23
CA SER A 80 -14.10 -31.60 -25.59
C SER A 80 -13.37 -32.36 -24.49
N ASN A 81 -13.67 -33.65 -24.36
CA ASN A 81 -12.95 -34.56 -23.48
C ASN A 81 -11.52 -34.77 -24.02
N GLY A 82 -10.49 -34.47 -23.22
CA GLY A 82 -9.08 -34.50 -23.64
C GLY A 82 -8.56 -33.20 -24.27
N GLY A 83 -9.37 -32.13 -24.34
CA GLY A 83 -8.89 -30.81 -24.76
C GLY A 83 -7.88 -30.20 -23.78
N ASN A 84 -7.02 -29.30 -24.27
CA ASN A 84 -6.10 -28.56 -23.40
C ASN A 84 -6.88 -27.79 -22.33
N PRO A 85 -6.43 -27.78 -21.07
CA PRO A 85 -7.10 -27.03 -20.00
C PRO A 85 -7.07 -25.53 -20.31
N ALA A 86 -8.07 -24.81 -19.81
CA ALA A 86 -8.10 -23.36 -19.94
C ALA A 86 -6.93 -22.72 -19.18
N PRO A 87 -6.16 -21.82 -19.80
CA PRO A 87 -5.11 -21.10 -19.09
C PRO A 87 -5.71 -20.05 -18.16
N VAL A 88 -4.90 -19.60 -17.20
CA VAL A 88 -5.19 -18.40 -16.42
C VAL A 88 -4.53 -17.20 -17.12
N ALA A 89 -5.34 -16.31 -17.69
CA ALA A 89 -4.86 -15.07 -18.29
C ALA A 89 -4.62 -14.03 -17.19
N LEU A 90 -3.35 -13.80 -16.83
CA LEU A 90 -2.94 -12.92 -15.72
C LEU A 90 -2.55 -11.52 -16.20
N SER A 91 -3.05 -10.48 -15.53
CA SER A 91 -2.68 -9.08 -15.80
C SER A 91 -1.16 -8.84 -15.72
N GLY A 92 -0.47 -9.44 -14.74
CA GLY A 92 0.99 -9.30 -14.60
C GLY A 92 1.81 -9.96 -15.71
N GLN A 93 1.17 -10.76 -16.56
CA GLN A 93 1.77 -11.42 -17.73
C GLN A 93 1.28 -10.82 -19.06
N GLY A 94 0.71 -9.61 -19.02
CA GLY A 94 0.26 -8.91 -20.23
C GLY A 94 -1.09 -9.37 -20.78
N ALA A 95 -1.92 -10.07 -19.99
CA ALA A 95 -3.30 -10.32 -20.36
C ALA A 95 -4.06 -8.99 -20.56
N PRO A 96 -5.20 -8.97 -21.29
CA PRO A 96 -5.93 -7.73 -21.55
C PRO A 96 -6.31 -6.92 -20.30
N SER A 97 -6.47 -7.58 -19.14
CA SER A 97 -6.70 -6.93 -17.84
C SER A 97 -5.50 -6.09 -17.33
N ALA A 98 -4.31 -6.20 -17.93
CA ALA A 98 -3.13 -5.42 -17.58
C ALA A 98 -3.35 -3.91 -17.73
N ALA A 99 -4.06 -3.48 -18.78
CA ALA A 99 -4.36 -2.06 -19.02
C ALA A 99 -5.19 -1.46 -17.88
N LEU A 100 -6.15 -2.22 -17.36
CA LEU A 100 -6.91 -1.81 -16.18
C LEU A 100 -6.00 -1.67 -14.96
N VAL A 101 -5.21 -2.71 -14.65
CA VAL A 101 -4.31 -2.70 -13.48
C VAL A 101 -3.34 -1.52 -13.56
N GLN A 102 -2.84 -1.17 -14.75
CA GLN A 102 -1.99 0.00 -14.96
C GLN A 102 -2.72 1.31 -14.61
N VAL A 103 -3.95 1.51 -15.10
CA VAL A 103 -4.73 2.72 -14.80
C VAL A 103 -5.00 2.85 -13.29
N LEU A 104 -5.29 1.74 -12.61
CA LEU A 104 -5.50 1.75 -11.16
C LEU A 104 -4.19 2.05 -10.40
N ASP A 105 -3.04 1.55 -10.89
CA ASP A 105 -1.72 1.87 -10.32
C ASP A 105 -1.36 3.35 -10.50
N ASP A 106 -1.59 3.91 -11.70
CA ASP A 106 -1.34 5.32 -12.02
C ASP A 106 -2.19 6.25 -11.14
N ALA A 107 -3.49 5.93 -11.02
CA ALA A 107 -4.41 6.70 -10.19
C ALA A 107 -4.01 6.72 -8.72
N ARG A 108 -3.60 5.56 -8.20
CA ARG A 108 -3.06 5.44 -6.85
C ARG A 108 -1.78 6.25 -6.68
N ARG A 109 -0.82 6.15 -7.60
CA ARG A 109 0.45 6.90 -7.53
C ARG A 109 0.19 8.41 -7.57
N ALA A 110 -0.77 8.87 -8.36
CA ALA A 110 -1.17 10.27 -8.39
C ALA A 110 -1.72 10.73 -7.02
N ALA A 111 -2.60 9.95 -6.39
CA ALA A 111 -3.11 10.26 -5.06
C ALA A 111 -1.99 10.29 -3.99
N LEU A 112 -1.10 9.29 -3.98
CA LEU A 112 0.04 9.25 -3.07
C LEU A 112 1.04 10.39 -3.31
N GLY A 113 1.28 10.76 -4.58
CA GLY A 113 2.13 11.88 -4.96
C GLY A 113 1.60 13.21 -4.41
N ARG A 114 0.28 13.42 -4.46
CA ARG A 114 -0.36 14.63 -3.90
C ARG A 114 -0.25 14.67 -2.37
N MET A 115 -0.51 13.55 -1.70
CA MET A 115 -0.37 13.45 -0.24
C MET A 115 1.08 13.69 0.23
N THR A 116 2.05 13.11 -0.47
CA THR A 116 3.48 13.28 -0.14
C THR A 116 3.96 14.70 -0.42
N ALA A 117 3.47 15.36 -1.46
CA ALA A 117 3.71 16.78 -1.69
C ALA A 117 3.16 17.65 -0.54
N GLU A 118 1.95 17.34 -0.03
CA GLU A 118 1.37 18.05 1.12
C GLU A 118 2.22 17.81 2.39
N CYS A 119 2.70 16.58 2.60
CA CYS A 119 3.61 16.23 3.69
C CYS A 119 4.90 17.05 3.64
N THR A 120 5.56 17.14 2.48
CA THR A 120 6.77 17.96 2.30
C THR A 120 6.49 19.44 2.56
N ALA A 121 5.34 19.96 2.11
CA ALA A 121 4.96 21.34 2.32
C ALA A 121 4.71 21.67 3.80
N LEU A 122 4.23 20.71 4.60
CA LEU A 122 4.15 20.84 6.07
C LEU A 122 5.50 20.64 6.78
N GLY A 123 6.57 20.36 6.03
CA GLY A 123 7.89 20.06 6.58
C GLY A 123 7.99 18.67 7.21
N GLY A 124 7.10 17.75 6.85
CA GLY A 124 7.14 16.35 7.26
C GLY A 124 8.19 15.52 6.50
N ASP A 125 8.68 14.47 7.15
CA ASP A 125 9.62 13.46 6.65
C ASP A 125 8.95 12.16 6.23
N GLY A 126 7.67 12.02 6.52
CA GLY A 126 6.88 10.88 6.11
C GLY A 126 5.45 10.94 6.59
N VAL A 127 4.66 9.98 6.15
CA VAL A 127 3.25 9.85 6.50
C VAL A 127 3.01 8.50 7.15
N VAL A 128 2.37 8.51 8.31
CA VAL A 128 1.91 7.33 9.05
C VAL A 128 0.39 7.26 9.06
N ALA A 129 -0.16 6.12 9.48
CA ALA A 129 -1.59 5.83 9.48
C ALA A 129 -2.26 6.14 8.13
N ALA A 130 -1.51 5.94 7.03
CA ALA A 130 -1.99 6.23 5.70
C ALA A 130 -3.04 5.19 5.30
N ARG A 131 -4.28 5.64 5.17
CA ARG A 131 -5.41 4.79 4.75
C ARG A 131 -5.78 5.11 3.31
N LEU A 132 -5.55 4.17 2.41
CA LEU A 132 -5.96 4.23 1.02
C LEU A 132 -7.38 3.66 0.86
N THR A 133 -8.23 4.36 0.12
CA THR A 133 -9.55 3.90 -0.28
C THR A 133 -9.71 4.04 -1.78
N MET A 134 -10.31 3.03 -2.42
CA MET A 134 -10.73 3.04 -3.81
C MET A 134 -12.23 2.81 -3.85
N ALA A 135 -13.00 3.82 -4.26
CA ALA A 135 -14.46 3.76 -4.25
C ALA A 135 -15.07 4.46 -5.47
N PRO A 136 -16.29 4.09 -5.89
CA PRO A 136 -17.04 4.87 -6.87
C PRO A 136 -17.16 6.34 -6.44
N PHE A 137 -16.96 7.26 -7.37
CA PHE A 137 -17.09 8.69 -7.08
C PHE A 137 -18.57 9.05 -6.92
N PRO A 138 -19.01 9.65 -5.79
CA PRO A 138 -20.44 9.85 -5.52
C PRO A 138 -21.19 10.64 -6.59
N ALA A 139 -20.56 11.66 -7.17
CA ALA A 139 -21.17 12.50 -8.21
C ALA A 139 -21.04 11.91 -9.64
N ALA A 140 -20.25 10.86 -9.83
CA ALA A 140 -20.09 10.18 -11.12
C ALA A 140 -19.74 8.70 -10.90
N PRO A 141 -20.74 7.80 -10.77
CA PRO A 141 -20.52 6.40 -10.39
C PRO A 141 -19.64 5.57 -11.36
N HIS A 142 -19.41 6.06 -12.58
CA HIS A 142 -18.50 5.47 -13.57
C HIS A 142 -17.04 5.88 -13.39
N CYS A 143 -16.77 6.79 -12.46
CA CYS A 143 -15.44 7.20 -12.04
C CYS A 143 -15.11 6.56 -10.69
N LEU A 144 -13.82 6.32 -10.46
CA LEU A 144 -13.31 5.85 -9.18
C LEU A 144 -12.49 6.96 -8.54
N GLU A 145 -12.74 7.20 -7.25
CA GLU A 145 -11.90 8.02 -6.39
C GLU A 145 -10.86 7.14 -5.70
N PHE A 146 -9.60 7.49 -5.88
CA PHE A 146 -8.46 7.03 -5.10
C PHE A 146 -8.15 8.10 -4.08
N LYS A 147 -8.45 7.82 -2.81
CA LYS A 147 -8.25 8.76 -1.72
C LYS A 147 -7.32 8.14 -0.68
N VAL A 148 -6.33 8.90 -0.25
CA VAL A 148 -5.44 8.55 0.85
C VAL A 148 -5.44 9.67 1.87
N ILE A 149 -5.52 9.31 3.15
CA ILE A 149 -5.45 10.23 4.29
C ILE A 149 -4.46 9.65 5.30
N GLY A 150 -3.62 10.48 5.89
CA GLY A 150 -2.72 10.07 6.98
C GLY A 150 -2.23 11.27 7.79
N THR A 151 -1.28 11.02 8.67
CA THR A 151 -0.61 12.06 9.47
C THR A 151 0.82 12.21 9.03
N ALA A 152 1.21 13.41 8.61
CA ALA A 152 2.59 13.77 8.36
C ALA A 152 3.35 13.84 9.70
N VAL A 153 4.55 13.27 9.73
CA VAL A 153 5.46 13.25 10.87
C VAL A 153 6.82 13.76 10.45
N ARG A 154 7.53 14.39 11.38
CA ARG A 154 8.88 14.92 11.18
C ARG A 154 9.83 14.26 12.18
N ALA A 155 10.97 13.79 11.72
CA ALA A 155 12.01 13.26 12.60
C ALA A 155 12.64 14.42 13.41
N ALA A 156 12.92 14.19 14.70
CA ALA A 156 13.59 15.17 15.55
C ALA A 156 15.11 15.23 15.33
N GLY A 157 15.68 14.20 14.68
CA GLY A 157 17.12 14.10 14.42
C GLY A 157 17.59 14.91 13.22
N GLU A 158 18.91 15.05 13.08
CA GLU A 158 19.54 15.77 11.96
C GLU A 158 19.46 15.00 10.64
N VAL A 159 19.37 13.67 10.70
CA VAL A 159 19.26 12.81 9.53
C VAL A 159 17.80 12.74 9.09
N ARG A 160 17.51 13.35 7.95
CA ARG A 160 16.17 13.39 7.34
C ARG A 160 16.19 12.66 5.99
N PRO A 161 15.11 11.93 5.63
CA PRO A 161 15.04 11.26 4.34
C PRO A 161 14.93 12.27 3.20
N HIS A 162 15.57 12.00 2.07
CA HIS A 162 15.48 12.87 0.88
C HIS A 162 14.07 12.91 0.26
N ARG A 163 13.26 11.90 0.52
CA ARG A 163 11.86 11.80 0.07
C ARG A 163 11.00 11.32 1.24
N PRO A 164 9.78 11.85 1.41
CA PRO A 164 8.92 11.41 2.49
C PRO A 164 8.59 9.92 2.37
N PHE A 165 8.75 9.17 3.47
CA PHE A 165 8.25 7.80 3.51
C PHE A 165 6.72 7.78 3.61
N THR A 166 6.09 6.69 3.23
CA THR A 166 4.64 6.49 3.42
C THR A 166 4.38 5.14 4.06
N SER A 167 3.45 5.09 5.01
CA SER A 167 3.15 3.86 5.74
C SER A 167 1.69 3.78 6.19
N HIS A 168 1.09 2.59 6.05
CA HIS A 168 -0.22 2.29 6.63
C HIS A 168 -0.18 2.10 8.15
N LEU A 169 1.01 1.85 8.73
CA LEU A 169 1.15 1.58 10.15
C LEU A 169 0.65 2.76 10.97
N ASP A 170 -0.16 2.46 11.98
CA ASP A 170 -0.57 3.41 13.01
C ASP A 170 0.64 3.88 13.85
N GLY A 171 0.44 4.87 14.72
CA GLY A 171 1.55 5.42 15.52
C GLY A 171 2.22 4.39 16.43
N ALA A 172 1.45 3.47 17.01
CA ALA A 172 1.98 2.40 17.85
C ALA A 172 2.78 1.36 17.05
N GLY A 173 2.28 0.94 15.88
CA GLY A 173 2.94 0.05 14.95
C GLY A 173 4.23 0.66 14.40
N PHE A 174 4.19 1.93 14.02
CA PHE A 174 5.37 2.69 13.61
C PHE A 174 6.42 2.74 14.71
N ALA A 175 6.04 3.09 15.95
CA ALA A 175 6.97 3.13 17.08
C ALA A 175 7.64 1.78 17.35
N LYS A 176 6.87 0.69 17.30
CA LYS A 176 7.40 -0.68 17.42
C LYS A 176 8.37 -1.02 16.29
N LEU A 177 8.06 -0.62 15.07
CA LEU A 177 8.92 -0.85 13.91
C LEU A 177 10.28 -0.14 14.05
N ILE A 178 10.26 1.14 14.41
CA ILE A 178 11.47 1.94 14.63
C ILE A 178 12.31 1.34 15.76
N THR A 179 11.69 0.98 16.88
CA THR A 179 12.36 0.35 18.03
C THR A 179 13.03 -0.97 17.65
N ALA A 180 12.42 -1.74 16.74
CA ALA A 180 12.98 -3.00 16.22
C ALA A 180 14.12 -2.80 15.20
N GLY A 181 14.51 -1.56 14.90
CA GLY A 181 15.58 -1.26 13.94
C GLY A 181 15.13 -1.28 12.48
N TRP A 182 13.83 -1.10 12.22
CA TRP A 182 13.26 -1.03 10.87
C TRP A 182 12.60 0.34 10.63
N VAL A 183 12.72 0.88 9.42
CA VAL A 183 11.99 2.08 9.00
C VAL A 183 11.11 1.79 7.79
N PRO A 184 9.93 2.43 7.69
CA PRO A 184 9.14 2.36 6.47
C PRO A 184 9.78 3.19 5.35
N VAL A 185 9.55 2.77 4.12
CA VAL A 185 10.07 3.44 2.92
C VAL A 185 8.94 3.87 1.99
N GLY A 186 7.90 3.04 1.83
CA GLY A 186 6.77 3.40 0.99
C GLY A 186 5.55 2.51 1.17
N LEU A 187 4.37 3.11 0.98
CA LEU A 187 3.10 2.42 0.90
C LEU A 187 2.92 1.83 -0.51
N LEU A 188 2.74 0.53 -0.55
CA LEU A 188 2.67 -0.28 -1.76
C LEU A 188 1.27 -0.83 -1.95
N VAL A 189 0.87 -1.01 -3.20
CA VAL A 189 -0.35 -1.75 -3.55
C VAL A 189 -0.03 -2.72 -4.68
N GLY A 190 -0.09 -4.01 -4.37
CA GLY A 190 0.07 -5.08 -5.35
C GLY A 190 -1.30 -5.54 -5.82
N MET A 191 -1.58 -5.39 -7.12
CA MET A 191 -2.86 -5.77 -7.70
C MET A 191 -2.66 -6.74 -8.87
N SER A 192 -3.53 -7.73 -8.97
CA SER A 192 -3.62 -8.62 -10.14
C SER A 192 -5.07 -8.95 -10.44
N VAL A 193 -5.38 -9.08 -11.73
CA VAL A 193 -6.65 -9.56 -12.25
C VAL A 193 -6.37 -10.73 -13.18
N GLY A 194 -6.92 -11.89 -12.84
CA GLY A 194 -6.84 -13.09 -13.67
C GLY A 194 -8.21 -13.48 -14.21
N VAL A 195 -8.21 -14.04 -15.41
CA VAL A 195 -9.40 -14.57 -16.07
C VAL A 195 -9.13 -16.01 -16.46
N ARG A 196 -10.05 -16.91 -16.16
CA ARG A 196 -10.00 -18.31 -16.61
C ARG A 196 -11.36 -18.70 -17.19
N HIS A 197 -11.33 -19.42 -18.30
CA HIS A 197 -12.51 -20.02 -18.89
C HIS A 197 -12.91 -21.32 -18.19
N ASP A 198 -14.20 -21.61 -18.09
CA ASP A 198 -14.66 -22.93 -17.68
C ASP A 198 -14.42 -23.94 -18.81
N ASP A 199 -13.44 -24.83 -18.64
CA ASP A 199 -13.17 -25.91 -19.59
C ASP A 199 -14.04 -27.14 -19.32
N TYR A 200 -13.93 -28.15 -20.20
CA TYR A 200 -14.67 -29.40 -20.09
C TYR A 200 -14.50 -30.08 -18.72
N ARG A 201 -13.26 -30.09 -18.18
CA ARG A 201 -12.95 -30.69 -16.88
C ARG A 201 -13.60 -29.93 -15.73
N THR A 202 -13.55 -28.60 -15.79
CA THR A 202 -14.23 -27.71 -14.84
C THR A 202 -15.74 -27.98 -14.85
N GLY A 203 -16.33 -28.14 -16.05
CA GLY A 203 -17.73 -28.58 -16.20
C GLY A 203 -18.02 -29.91 -15.51
N LEU A 204 -17.21 -30.94 -15.75
CA LEU A 204 -17.37 -32.25 -15.08
C LEU A 204 -17.28 -32.15 -13.55
N GLN A 205 -16.33 -31.38 -13.03
CA GLN A 205 -16.13 -31.21 -11.60
C GLN A 205 -17.33 -30.51 -10.95
N ARG A 206 -17.92 -29.52 -11.62
CA ARG A 206 -19.12 -28.78 -11.16
C ARG A 206 -20.39 -29.63 -11.07
N PHE A 207 -20.56 -30.59 -11.96
CA PHE A 207 -21.75 -31.46 -11.99
C PHE A 207 -21.56 -32.79 -11.24
N SER A 208 -20.43 -32.96 -10.56
CA SER A 208 -20.15 -34.13 -9.76
C SER A 208 -21.02 -34.18 -8.50
N TRP A 209 -21.49 -35.37 -8.14
CA TRP A 209 -22.16 -35.65 -6.86
C TRP A 209 -21.19 -35.91 -5.71
N SER A 210 -19.89 -35.98 -6.00
CA SER A 210 -18.83 -36.12 -5.00
C SER A 210 -18.27 -34.76 -4.60
N ASN A 211 -18.00 -34.57 -3.30
CA ASN A 211 -17.28 -33.41 -2.79
C ASN A 211 -15.83 -33.46 -3.26
N GLN A 212 -15.41 -32.47 -4.05
CA GLN A 212 -14.04 -32.39 -4.58
C GLN A 212 -13.61 -30.95 -4.83
N GLU A 213 -12.32 -30.76 -5.00
CA GLU A 213 -11.75 -29.50 -5.46
C GLU A 213 -12.12 -29.25 -6.94
N VAL A 214 -12.43 -27.99 -7.27
CA VAL A 214 -12.54 -27.55 -8.67
C VAL A 214 -11.21 -26.97 -9.09
N ASP A 215 -10.34 -27.83 -9.62
CA ASP A 215 -8.92 -27.54 -9.87
C ASP A 215 -8.71 -26.22 -10.62
N GLY A 216 -9.51 -25.98 -11.67
CA GLY A 216 -9.39 -24.79 -12.50
C GLY A 216 -9.64 -23.49 -11.73
N TRP A 217 -10.62 -23.48 -10.84
CA TRP A 217 -10.94 -22.30 -10.03
C TRP A 217 -9.93 -22.10 -8.90
N THR A 218 -9.47 -23.18 -8.27
CA THR A 218 -8.39 -23.06 -7.28
C THR A 218 -7.11 -22.53 -7.93
N ASP A 219 -6.77 -23.02 -9.12
CA ASP A 219 -5.60 -22.58 -9.87
C ASP A 219 -5.69 -21.10 -10.24
N LEU A 220 -6.86 -20.63 -10.69
CA LEU A 220 -7.14 -19.21 -10.92
C LEU A 220 -6.84 -18.36 -9.68
N VAL A 221 -7.43 -18.70 -8.53
CA VAL A 221 -7.23 -17.95 -7.28
C VAL A 221 -5.77 -17.99 -6.83
N ARG A 222 -5.12 -19.16 -6.91
CA ARG A 222 -3.72 -19.36 -6.53
C ARG A 222 -2.80 -18.48 -7.37
N GLN A 223 -2.96 -18.49 -8.68
CA GLN A 223 -2.12 -17.75 -9.61
C GLN A 223 -2.31 -16.24 -9.47
N VAL A 224 -3.54 -15.75 -9.36
CA VAL A 224 -3.81 -14.31 -9.18
C VAL A 224 -3.22 -13.77 -7.87
N ARG A 225 -3.34 -14.52 -6.77
CA ARG A 225 -2.71 -14.15 -5.49
C ARG A 225 -1.18 -14.15 -5.60
N ALA A 226 -0.60 -15.11 -6.32
CA ALA A 226 0.85 -15.19 -6.52
C ALA A 226 1.35 -13.99 -7.35
N ASP A 227 0.63 -13.63 -8.42
CA ASP A 227 0.96 -12.49 -9.27
C ASP A 227 0.83 -11.16 -8.52
N ALA A 228 -0.23 -10.94 -7.74
CA ALA A 228 -0.38 -9.73 -6.92
C ALA A 228 0.77 -9.57 -5.89
N ARG A 229 1.23 -10.68 -5.29
CA ARG A 229 2.43 -10.67 -4.42
C ARG A 229 3.71 -10.37 -5.21
N ALA A 230 3.83 -10.86 -6.45
CA ALA A 230 4.98 -10.55 -7.29
C ALA A 230 5.03 -9.06 -7.65
N GLN A 231 3.88 -8.43 -7.93
CA GLN A 231 3.78 -6.98 -8.12
C GLN A 231 4.25 -6.21 -6.88
N LEU A 232 3.79 -6.61 -5.68
CA LEU A 232 4.18 -5.98 -4.43
C LEU A 232 5.70 -6.09 -4.18
N ARG A 233 6.30 -7.25 -4.47
CA ARG A 233 7.75 -7.47 -4.36
C ARG A 233 8.55 -6.60 -5.32
N ARG A 234 8.08 -6.44 -6.57
CA ARG A 234 8.71 -5.53 -7.54
C ARG A 234 8.70 -4.10 -7.02
N GLN A 235 7.54 -3.60 -6.60
CA GLN A 235 7.44 -2.24 -6.05
C GLN A 235 8.32 -2.05 -4.79
N ALA A 236 8.42 -3.05 -3.93
CA ALA A 236 9.29 -3.01 -2.76
C ALA A 236 10.77 -2.92 -3.17
N ALA A 237 11.20 -3.68 -4.19
CA ALA A 237 12.55 -3.61 -4.72
C ALA A 237 12.84 -2.23 -5.35
N ASP A 238 11.89 -1.67 -6.10
CA ASP A 238 12.03 -0.36 -6.76
C ASP A 238 12.20 0.79 -5.76
N CYS A 239 11.64 0.67 -4.56
CA CYS A 239 11.83 1.64 -3.47
C CYS A 239 12.94 1.27 -2.47
N GLY A 240 13.71 0.19 -2.71
CA GLY A 240 14.80 -0.23 -1.83
C GLY A 240 14.36 -0.95 -0.54
N GLY A 241 13.10 -1.35 -0.44
CA GLY A 241 12.57 -2.15 0.65
C GLY A 241 13.18 -3.55 0.71
N ARG A 242 13.42 -4.04 1.92
CA ARG A 242 13.93 -5.40 2.20
C ARG A 242 12.86 -6.36 2.73
N GLY A 243 11.73 -5.81 3.17
CA GLY A 243 10.55 -6.56 3.57
C GLY A 243 9.28 -5.76 3.33
N VAL A 244 8.12 -6.42 3.42
CA VAL A 244 6.81 -5.75 3.34
C VAL A 244 5.95 -6.23 4.50
N ILE A 245 5.38 -5.28 5.23
CA ILE A 245 4.34 -5.56 6.23
C ILE A 245 3.00 -5.36 5.55
N LEU A 246 2.16 -6.40 5.52
CA LEU A 246 0.83 -6.34 4.90
C LEU A 246 -0.18 -5.72 5.85
N ALA A 247 -0.98 -4.80 5.31
CA ALA A 247 -2.11 -4.18 5.99
C ALA A 247 -3.39 -5.00 5.74
N ASP A 248 -3.63 -5.31 4.47
CA ASP A 248 -4.89 -5.87 4.01
C ASP A 248 -4.71 -6.69 2.73
N HIS A 249 -5.61 -7.66 2.54
CA HIS A 249 -5.72 -8.47 1.33
C HIS A 249 -7.19 -8.64 0.96
N ASP A 250 -7.64 -7.93 -0.08
CA ASP A 250 -8.97 -8.12 -0.68
C ASP A 250 -8.87 -9.09 -1.86
N LEU A 251 -9.79 -10.06 -1.90
CA LEU A 251 -9.91 -11.04 -2.98
C LEU A 251 -11.36 -11.14 -3.40
N ARG A 252 -11.63 -10.84 -4.67
CA ARG A 252 -12.98 -10.89 -5.24
C ARG A 252 -13.00 -11.86 -6.40
N VAL A 253 -14.01 -12.71 -6.42
CA VAL A 253 -14.23 -13.69 -7.50
C VAL A 253 -15.64 -13.50 -8.02
N TRP A 254 -15.79 -13.43 -9.34
CA TRP A 254 -17.08 -13.36 -9.99
C TRP A 254 -17.02 -14.02 -11.37
N GLN A 255 -18.19 -14.16 -12.00
CA GLN A 255 -18.36 -14.77 -13.30
C GLN A 255 -18.89 -13.74 -14.30
N GLU A 256 -18.45 -13.83 -15.56
CA GLU A 256 -18.96 -13.04 -16.69
C GLU A 256 -19.16 -13.97 -17.91
N PRO A 257 -20.05 -13.61 -18.84
CA PRO A 257 -20.10 -14.26 -20.16
C PRO A 257 -18.75 -14.14 -20.87
N CYS A 258 -18.31 -15.21 -21.52
CA CYS A 258 -17.07 -15.20 -22.28
C CYS A 258 -17.21 -14.27 -23.50
N LEU A 259 -16.31 -13.29 -23.65
CA LEU A 259 -16.38 -12.33 -24.77
C LEU A 259 -16.09 -12.99 -26.13
N THR A 260 -15.40 -14.12 -26.16
CA THR A 260 -14.98 -14.80 -27.39
C THR A 260 -15.83 -16.02 -27.73
N ARG A 261 -16.61 -16.56 -26.80
CA ARG A 261 -17.43 -17.75 -27.00
C ARG A 261 -18.84 -17.56 -26.46
N ASP A 262 -19.82 -17.71 -27.35
CA ASP A 262 -21.23 -17.57 -27.01
C ASP A 262 -21.65 -18.61 -25.95
N LYS A 263 -22.50 -18.18 -25.00
CA LYS A 263 -23.11 -19.00 -23.93
C LYS A 263 -22.14 -19.74 -22.99
N GLN A 264 -20.85 -19.39 -22.99
CA GLN A 264 -19.88 -19.93 -22.04
C GLN A 264 -19.49 -18.88 -21.00
N THR A 265 -18.95 -19.34 -19.88
CA THR A 265 -18.68 -18.49 -18.70
C THR A 265 -17.18 -18.43 -18.41
N ASP A 266 -16.70 -17.22 -18.17
CA ASP A 266 -15.37 -16.96 -17.65
C ASP A 266 -15.48 -16.63 -16.15
N HIS A 267 -14.51 -17.11 -15.38
CA HIS A 267 -14.30 -16.73 -13.99
C HIS A 267 -13.18 -15.70 -13.91
N ILE A 268 -13.46 -14.61 -13.20
CA ILE A 268 -12.52 -13.52 -12.98
C ILE A 268 -12.19 -13.48 -11.49
N THR A 269 -10.91 -13.33 -11.19
CA THR A 269 -10.43 -13.08 -9.83
C THR A 269 -9.62 -11.81 -9.81
N GLU A 270 -9.93 -10.93 -8.87
CA GLU A 270 -9.17 -9.74 -8.54
C GLU A 270 -8.56 -9.90 -7.15
N SER A 271 -7.26 -9.65 -7.03
CA SER A 271 -6.53 -9.65 -5.77
C SER A 271 -5.84 -8.31 -5.58
N THR A 272 -6.12 -7.64 -4.48
CA THR A 272 -5.52 -6.35 -4.09
C THR A 272 -4.86 -6.50 -2.73
N LEU A 273 -3.56 -6.20 -2.65
CA LEU A 273 -2.74 -6.26 -1.44
C LEU A 273 -2.26 -4.85 -1.13
N VAL A 274 -2.42 -4.41 0.12
CA VAL A 274 -1.85 -3.14 0.60
C VAL A 274 -0.80 -3.46 1.65
N GLY A 275 0.36 -2.78 1.59
CA GLY A 275 1.40 -2.98 2.59
C GLY A 275 2.45 -1.87 2.60
N THR A 276 3.30 -1.86 3.61
CA THR A 276 4.43 -0.92 3.72
C THR A 276 5.74 -1.66 3.48
N ALA A 277 6.54 -1.19 2.52
CA ALA A 277 7.93 -1.61 2.39
C ALA A 277 8.76 -1.07 3.56
N VAL A 278 9.60 -1.93 4.11
CA VAL A 278 10.47 -1.62 5.25
C VAL A 278 11.92 -1.96 4.94
N VAL A 279 12.84 -1.22 5.54
CA VAL A 279 14.28 -1.47 5.47
C VAL A 279 14.89 -1.40 6.85
N ARG A 280 15.92 -2.20 7.10
CA ARG A 280 16.66 -2.14 8.36
C ARG A 280 17.55 -0.90 8.35
N PHE A 281 17.56 -0.16 9.45
CA PHE A 281 18.50 0.93 9.66
C PHE A 281 19.45 0.59 10.79
N ALA A 282 20.67 1.08 10.70
CA ALA A 282 21.64 1.00 11.79
C ALA A 282 21.54 2.28 12.60
N THR A 283 21.24 2.18 13.89
CA THR A 283 21.54 3.25 14.82
C THR A 283 23.03 3.18 15.15
N ALA A 284 23.74 4.29 14.99
CA ALA A 284 25.06 4.39 15.62
C ALA A 284 24.87 4.14 17.13
N PRO A 285 25.72 3.34 17.78
CA PRO A 285 25.60 3.12 19.21
C PRO A 285 25.60 4.48 19.91
N ALA A 286 24.61 4.72 20.75
CA ALA A 286 24.53 5.95 21.52
C ALA A 286 25.87 6.13 22.23
N ARG A 287 26.54 7.28 22.01
CA ARG A 287 27.77 7.60 22.74
C ARG A 287 27.45 7.39 24.22
N PRO A 288 28.23 6.57 24.95
CA PRO A 288 27.96 6.32 26.35
C PRO A 288 27.91 7.68 27.05
N ARG A 289 26.75 8.02 27.62
CA ARG A 289 26.60 9.23 28.41
C ARG A 289 27.56 9.06 29.58
N THR A 290 28.55 9.93 29.67
CA THR A 290 29.40 10.05 30.85
C THR A 290 28.45 10.24 32.03
N LEU A 291 28.43 9.28 32.95
CA LEU A 291 27.67 9.40 34.19
C LEU A 291 28.09 10.71 34.86
N THR A 292 27.13 11.60 35.15
CA THR A 292 27.36 12.82 35.93
C THR A 292 27.69 12.51 37.39
N VAL A 293 27.60 11.24 37.78
CA VAL A 293 28.00 10.74 39.10
C VAL A 293 29.38 10.11 38.96
N MET A 294 30.38 10.71 39.61
CA MET A 294 31.66 10.06 39.87
C MET A 294 31.51 9.21 41.15
N PRO A 295 31.47 7.87 41.05
CA PRO A 295 31.37 7.02 42.23
C PRO A 295 32.69 7.09 43.01
N LEU A 296 32.65 7.70 44.19
CA LEU A 296 33.81 7.95 45.05
C LEU A 296 34.42 6.69 45.69
N ASN A 297 33.75 5.53 45.58
CA ASN A 297 34.09 4.32 46.33
C ASN A 297 34.69 3.19 45.49
N GLY A 298 35.25 3.48 44.30
CA GLY A 298 35.82 2.45 43.41
C GLY A 298 34.80 1.54 42.70
N ASP A 299 33.50 1.70 43.00
CA ASP A 299 32.40 0.97 42.37
C ASP A 299 32.27 1.25 40.86
N GLY A 300 32.73 2.43 40.41
CA GLY A 300 32.77 2.80 38.99
C GLY A 300 33.64 1.88 38.14
N ASP A 301 34.77 1.43 38.67
CA ASP A 301 35.68 0.53 37.96
C ASP A 301 35.18 -0.92 37.95
N ARG A 302 34.36 -1.30 38.93
CA ARG A 302 33.61 -2.56 38.90
C ARG A 302 32.50 -2.53 37.85
N LEU A 303 31.76 -1.43 37.78
CA LEU A 303 30.69 -1.25 36.78
C LEU A 303 31.25 -1.20 35.36
N ARG A 304 32.36 -0.47 35.12
CA ARG A 304 33.04 -0.43 33.81
C ARG A 304 33.52 -1.81 33.36
N ARG A 305 34.11 -2.60 34.25
CA ARG A 305 34.54 -3.98 33.95
C ARG A 305 33.37 -4.89 33.57
N ARG A 306 32.24 -4.78 34.28
CA ARG A 306 31.01 -5.53 33.97
C ARG A 306 30.39 -5.13 32.64
N LEU A 307 30.30 -3.84 32.35
CA LEU A 307 29.79 -3.34 31.08
C LEU A 307 30.69 -3.73 29.89
N ALA A 308 32.01 -3.69 30.06
CA ALA A 308 32.97 -4.14 29.04
C ALA A 308 32.90 -5.65 28.76
N GLN A 309 32.56 -6.46 29.76
CA GLN A 309 32.32 -7.90 29.57
C GLN A 309 30.98 -8.18 28.88
N ALA A 310 29.95 -7.37 29.16
CA ALA A 310 28.63 -7.50 28.53
C ALA A 310 28.62 -7.06 27.05
N ALA A 311 29.46 -6.08 26.68
CA ALA A 311 29.58 -5.58 25.31
C ALA A 311 30.40 -6.50 24.37
N ARG A 312 30.99 -7.59 24.88
CA ARG A 312 31.78 -8.58 24.11
C ARG A 312 31.01 -9.88 23.80
N ARG A 313 29.69 -9.90 24.03
CA ARG A 313 28.77 -10.97 23.62
C ARG A 313 27.80 -10.40 22.59
#